data_AF-A0A2H9T0Z7-F1
#
_entry.id   AF-A0A2H9T0Z7-F1
#
_cell.length_a   1.000
_cell.length_b   1.000
_cell.length_c   1.000
_cell.angle_alpha   90.00
_cell.angle_beta   90.00
_cell.angle_gamma   90.00
#
_symmetry.space_group_name_H-M   'P 1'
#
loop_
_entity.id
_entity.type
_entity.pdbx_description
1 polymer ?
#
loop_
_entity_poly.entity_id
_entity_poly.type
_entity_poly.pdbx_seq_one_letter_code
_entity_poly.pdbx_strand_id
1 'polypeptide(L)'
;MAELTQQTKKLISQYQIWHQSLQKKEGISTIHVDEVASKVAAFYEKIRIIVDWKEEHLMRRAMIIRKLKRRFLEIDFKNPSLENKIAEPLILELIRGGHFPNDSVPESKIDSIQKIINKYLVILRDSPAAASKREELQFYNWTIEIAACEIEENLASFRKEKALIEYMFELMKERIVLSEGIVKKGGLKERDEDILIYIAIQQALFKLDNSIISYNLIKYQNPQWTSPSPELFSDYAKNIFKIWGGIEDYLSHPLGKKFYTICEKYDTSYLLLGDILTEGDPAEISAKVSQPEVLEEL
;
A
#
# COMPACT_ATOMS: atom_id res chain seq x y z
N MET A 1 7.50 -30.26 -20.44
CA MET A 1 7.52 -29.11 -19.52
C MET A 1 6.13 -28.51 -19.50
N ALA A 2 5.49 -28.42 -18.34
CA ALA A 2 4.20 -27.75 -18.25
C ALA A 2 4.40 -26.25 -18.54
N GLU A 3 3.63 -25.68 -19.46
CA GLU A 3 3.72 -24.25 -19.73
C GLU A 3 3.13 -23.46 -18.55
N LEU A 4 3.91 -22.51 -18.01
CA LEU A 4 3.44 -21.60 -16.96
C LEU A 4 2.26 -20.76 -17.47
N THR A 5 1.25 -20.60 -16.61
CA THR A 5 0.08 -19.75 -16.89
C THR A 5 0.49 -18.28 -17.06
N GLN A 6 -0.35 -17.48 -17.74
CA GLN A 6 -0.08 -16.05 -17.94
C GLN A 6 -0.01 -15.30 -16.60
N GLN A 7 -0.87 -15.64 -15.64
CA GLN A 7 -0.88 -15.08 -14.29
C GLN A 7 0.45 -15.36 -13.57
N THR A 8 0.99 -16.58 -13.71
CA THR A 8 2.27 -16.97 -13.10
C THR A 8 3.44 -16.21 -13.73
N LYS A 9 3.44 -16.07 -15.06
CA LYS A 9 4.45 -15.29 -15.78
C LYS A 9 4.45 -13.81 -15.36
N LYS A 10 3.25 -13.22 -15.17
CA LYS A 10 3.09 -11.85 -14.66
C LYS A 10 3.67 -11.70 -13.26
N LEU A 11 3.38 -12.64 -12.35
CA LEU A 11 3.95 -12.67 -10.99
C LEU A 11 5.49 -12.69 -11.02
N ILE A 12 6.08 -13.65 -11.75
CA ILE A 12 7.54 -13.79 -11.88
C ILE A 12 8.16 -12.50 -12.42
N SER A 13 7.57 -11.90 -13.44
CA SER A 13 8.05 -10.64 -14.01
C SER A 13 8.08 -9.50 -12.98
N GLN A 14 7.06 -9.37 -12.13
CA GLN A 14 7.05 -8.35 -11.07
C GLN A 14 8.14 -8.57 -10.03
N TYR A 15 8.43 -9.82 -9.67
CA TYR A 15 9.54 -10.17 -8.77
C TYR A 15 10.90 -9.88 -9.41
N GLN A 16 11.08 -10.15 -10.71
CA GLN A 16 12.30 -9.79 -11.44
C GLN A 16 12.54 -8.27 -11.47
N ILE A 17 11.49 -7.48 -11.73
CA ILE A 17 11.56 -6.01 -11.67
C ILE A 17 11.89 -5.53 -10.26
N TRP A 18 11.31 -6.16 -9.24
CA TRP A 18 11.62 -5.86 -7.84
C TRP A 18 13.10 -6.12 -7.52
N HIS A 19 13.64 -7.29 -7.89
CA HIS A 19 15.06 -7.62 -7.73
C HIS A 19 15.97 -6.60 -8.43
N GLN A 20 15.65 -6.22 -9.67
CA GLN A 20 16.38 -5.18 -10.39
C GLN A 20 16.33 -3.82 -9.68
N SER A 21 15.22 -3.51 -9.01
CA SER A 21 15.08 -2.25 -8.27
C SER A 21 15.91 -2.18 -6.98
N LEU A 22 16.36 -3.33 -6.46
CA LEU A 22 17.26 -3.41 -5.31
C LEU A 22 18.72 -3.08 -5.67
N GLN A 23 19.08 -3.18 -6.95
CA GLN A 23 20.43 -2.82 -7.41
C GLN A 23 20.61 -1.31 -7.32
N LYS A 24 21.73 -0.88 -6.71
CA LYS A 24 22.06 0.54 -6.58
C LYS A 24 22.17 1.16 -7.97
N LYS A 25 21.36 2.19 -8.22
CA LYS A 25 21.48 3.01 -9.42
C LYS A 25 22.61 4.01 -9.19
N GLU A 26 23.73 3.81 -9.88
CA GLU A 26 24.86 4.74 -9.83
C GLU A 26 24.43 6.13 -10.34
N GLY A 27 24.89 7.19 -9.66
CA GLY A 27 24.67 8.58 -10.08
C GLY A 27 23.37 9.25 -9.64
N ILE A 28 22.61 8.67 -8.70
CA ILE A 28 21.44 9.32 -8.10
C ILE A 28 21.83 10.07 -6.82
N SER A 29 21.55 11.37 -6.75
CA SER A 29 21.67 12.15 -5.51
C SER A 29 20.66 11.67 -4.47
N THR A 30 21.16 11.29 -3.29
CA THR A 30 20.38 10.78 -2.17
C THR A 30 20.45 11.72 -0.98
N ILE A 31 19.41 11.71 -0.16
CA ILE A 31 19.31 12.54 1.05
C ILE A 31 20.26 12.01 2.12
N HIS A 32 21.18 12.87 2.56
CA HIS A 32 22.14 12.59 3.62
C HIS A 32 21.79 13.30 4.93
N VAL A 33 22.02 12.63 6.06
CA VAL A 33 21.87 13.20 7.40
C VAL A 33 23.13 12.98 8.25
N ASP A 34 23.87 14.06 8.53
CA ASP A 34 25.18 14.04 9.20
C ASP A 34 25.14 13.45 10.63
N GLU A 35 24.12 13.78 11.43
CA GLU A 35 24.07 13.47 12.86
C GLU A 35 23.85 11.98 13.19
N VAL A 36 23.55 11.13 12.19
CA VAL A 36 22.81 9.88 12.41
C VAL A 36 23.47 8.63 11.79
N ALA A 37 24.53 8.79 10.99
CA ALA A 37 24.93 7.77 10.02
C ALA A 37 25.31 6.40 10.61
N SER A 38 26.12 6.31 11.68
CA SER A 38 26.65 4.99 12.10
C SER A 38 25.72 4.21 13.04
N LYS A 39 25.10 4.86 14.02
CA LYS A 39 24.25 4.17 15.03
C LYS A 39 22.87 3.81 14.49
N VAL A 40 22.28 4.65 13.64
CA VAL A 40 20.94 4.39 13.09
C VAL A 40 20.99 3.47 11.88
N ALA A 41 22.05 3.47 11.07
CA ALA A 41 22.23 2.46 10.03
C ALA A 41 22.36 1.05 10.63
N ALA A 42 23.19 0.89 11.67
CA ALA A 42 23.31 -0.39 12.39
C ALA A 42 22.02 -0.82 13.09
N PHE A 43 21.16 0.14 13.47
CA PHE A 43 19.84 -0.12 14.03
C PHE A 43 18.83 -0.55 12.95
N TYR A 44 18.82 0.12 11.79
CA TYR A 44 17.94 -0.23 10.67
C TYR A 44 18.21 -1.64 10.13
N GLU A 45 19.46 -2.03 9.92
CA GLU A 45 19.78 -3.39 9.44
C GLU A 45 19.36 -4.46 10.45
N LYS A 46 19.47 -4.19 11.76
CA LYS A 46 18.97 -5.09 12.80
C LYS A 46 17.45 -5.18 12.80
N ILE A 47 16.75 -4.06 12.59
CA ILE A 47 15.29 -4.05 12.45
C ILE A 47 14.86 -4.87 11.24
N ARG A 48 15.48 -4.64 10.07
CA ARG A 48 15.11 -5.29 8.81
C ARG A 48 15.18 -6.82 8.85
N ILE A 49 16.09 -7.39 9.64
CA ILE A 49 16.26 -8.84 9.77
C ILE A 49 15.16 -9.47 10.64
N ILE A 50 14.64 -8.71 11.62
CA ILE A 50 13.80 -9.26 12.70
C ILE A 50 12.33 -8.90 12.52
N VAL A 51 12.04 -7.79 11.84
CA VAL A 51 10.71 -7.19 11.76
C VAL A 51 9.99 -7.66 10.51
N ASP A 52 8.81 -8.25 10.71
CA ASP A 52 7.92 -8.64 9.61
C ASP A 52 7.43 -7.40 8.86
N TRP A 53 7.17 -7.55 7.56
CA TRP A 53 6.75 -6.50 6.63
C TRP A 53 5.66 -5.61 7.24
N LYS A 54 4.60 -6.22 7.79
CA LYS A 54 3.50 -5.50 8.44
C LYS A 54 3.96 -4.53 9.53
N GLU A 55 4.89 -4.97 10.38
CA GLU A 55 5.39 -4.18 11.50
C GLU A 55 6.23 -2.99 11.01
N GLU A 56 7.05 -3.20 9.97
CA GLU A 56 7.81 -2.13 9.33
C GLU A 56 6.86 -1.04 8.76
N HIS A 57 5.77 -1.46 8.10
CA HIS A 57 4.75 -0.53 7.57
C HIS A 57 4.00 0.22 8.65
N LEU A 58 3.64 -0.45 9.74
CA LEU A 58 2.98 0.19 10.88
C LEU A 58 3.88 1.27 11.49
N MET A 59 5.17 0.99 11.68
CA MET A 59 6.11 1.94 12.25
C MET A 59 6.32 3.16 11.36
N ARG A 60 6.56 2.97 10.05
CA ARG A 60 6.74 4.07 9.09
C ARG A 60 5.51 4.96 9.02
N ARG A 61 4.32 4.37 8.82
CA ARG A 61 3.07 5.15 8.73
C ARG A 61 2.73 5.84 10.02
N ALA A 62 2.91 5.23 11.19
CA ALA A 62 2.67 5.89 12.46
C ALA A 62 3.51 7.18 12.61
N MET A 63 4.77 7.15 12.16
CA MET A 63 5.59 8.35 12.13
C MET A 63 5.05 9.39 11.14
N ILE A 64 4.76 8.99 9.90
CA ILE A 64 4.19 9.89 8.87
C ILE A 64 2.89 10.54 9.37
N ILE A 65 1.95 9.76 9.91
CA ILE A 65 0.67 10.22 10.47
C ILE A 65 0.91 11.28 11.55
N ARG A 66 1.82 11.03 12.51
CA ARG A 66 2.13 12.00 13.57
C ARG A 66 2.64 13.32 13.01
N LYS A 67 3.50 13.27 11.99
CA LYS A 67 4.05 14.46 11.35
C LYS A 67 3.01 15.23 10.54
N LEU A 68 2.19 14.53 9.76
CA LEU A 68 1.10 15.14 9.01
C LEU A 68 0.07 15.80 9.95
N LYS A 69 -0.36 15.12 11.02
CA LYS A 69 -1.30 15.69 12.02
C LYS A 69 -0.77 16.99 12.60
N ARG A 70 0.50 17.01 13.03
CA ARG A 70 1.14 18.21 13.58
C ARG A 70 1.14 19.35 12.55
N ARG A 71 1.59 19.07 11.32
CA ARG A 71 1.72 20.10 10.28
C ARG A 71 0.38 20.61 9.75
N PHE A 72 -0.61 19.74 9.59
CA PHE A 72 -1.90 20.14 9.04
C PHE A 72 -2.70 21.02 10.00
N LEU A 73 -2.49 20.88 11.32
CA LEU A 73 -3.07 21.80 12.32
C LEU A 73 -2.40 23.17 12.33
N GLU A 74 -1.11 23.24 11.97
CA GLU A 74 -0.33 24.49 11.89
C GLU A 74 -0.61 25.27 10.60
N ILE A 75 -1.23 24.65 9.60
CA ILE A 75 -1.52 25.28 8.32
C ILE A 75 -2.72 26.23 8.46
N ASP A 76 -2.47 27.51 8.23
CA ASP A 76 -3.53 28.47 7.99
C ASP A 76 -4.02 28.34 6.54
N PHE A 77 -5.16 27.66 6.36
CA PHE A 77 -5.81 27.49 5.07
C PHE A 77 -6.22 28.82 4.40
N LYS A 78 -6.19 29.95 5.13
CA LYS A 78 -6.49 31.29 4.60
C LYS A 78 -5.27 32.03 4.06
N ASN A 79 -4.06 31.51 4.28
CA ASN A 79 -2.84 32.14 3.77
C ASN A 79 -2.01 31.13 2.94
N PRO A 80 -2.35 30.93 1.65
CA PRO A 80 -1.72 29.92 0.79
C PRO A 80 -0.25 30.19 0.44
N SER A 81 0.29 31.33 0.88
CA SER A 81 1.61 31.84 0.53
C SER A 81 2.75 31.17 1.29
N LEU A 82 2.46 30.39 2.34
CA LEU A 82 3.43 29.42 2.84
C LEU A 82 3.41 28.19 1.94
N GLU A 83 4.31 28.18 0.96
CA GLU A 83 4.91 26.97 0.38
C GLU A 83 5.54 26.16 1.53
N ASN A 84 4.71 25.52 2.35
CA ASN A 84 5.17 24.68 3.43
C ASN A 84 5.82 23.45 2.79
N LYS A 85 7.15 23.51 2.65
CA LYS A 85 8.03 22.38 2.33
C LYS A 85 7.92 21.38 3.49
N ILE A 86 6.83 20.62 3.53
CA ILE A 86 6.56 19.60 4.56
C ILE A 86 7.32 18.32 4.21
N ALA A 87 7.47 18.03 2.92
CA ALA A 87 8.06 16.80 2.42
C ALA A 87 9.51 16.58 2.89
N GLU A 88 10.37 17.58 2.70
CA GLU A 88 11.80 17.47 3.07
C GLU A 88 12.00 17.27 4.58
N PRO A 89 11.43 18.10 5.49
CA PRO A 89 11.49 17.85 6.93
C PRO A 89 10.91 16.49 7.34
N LEU A 90 9.82 16.05 6.70
CA LEU A 90 9.23 14.74 6.95
C LEU A 90 10.24 13.61 6.62
N ILE A 91 10.86 13.66 5.44
CA ILE A 91 11.82 12.64 5.01
C ILE A 91 13.06 12.64 5.92
N LEU A 92 13.59 13.82 6.26
CA LEU A 92 14.73 13.95 7.19
C LEU A 92 14.39 13.36 8.56
N GLU A 93 13.18 13.61 9.09
CA GLU A 93 12.75 13.03 10.36
C GLU A 93 12.55 11.51 10.29
N LEU A 94 12.13 10.97 9.15
CA LEU A 94 12.03 9.52 8.94
C LEU A 94 13.41 8.85 8.93
N ILE A 95 14.39 9.45 8.25
CA ILE A 95 15.79 8.96 8.25
C ILE A 95 16.39 9.07 9.65
N ARG A 96 16.23 10.22 10.32
CA ARG A 96 16.71 10.44 11.70
C ARG A 96 16.10 9.46 12.71
N GLY A 97 14.83 9.11 12.52
CA GLY A 97 14.12 8.14 13.34
C GLY A 97 14.46 6.67 13.06
N GLY A 98 15.33 6.40 12.07
CA GLY A 98 15.69 5.04 11.68
C GLY A 98 14.60 4.28 10.91
N HIS A 99 13.65 5.00 10.30
CA HIS A 99 12.61 4.42 9.46
C HIS A 99 13.07 4.17 8.02
N PHE A 100 14.15 4.84 7.61
CA PHE A 100 14.87 4.61 6.36
C PHE A 100 16.38 4.69 6.61
N PRO A 101 17.20 3.91 5.88
CA PRO A 101 18.65 4.06 5.93
C PRO A 101 19.08 5.44 5.41
N ASN A 102 20.21 5.93 5.93
CA ASN A 102 20.84 7.13 5.38
C ASN A 102 21.26 6.86 3.92
N ASP A 103 21.26 7.89 3.07
CA ASP A 103 21.67 7.80 1.67
C ASP A 103 20.85 6.78 0.83
N SER A 104 19.62 6.46 1.25
CA SER A 104 18.75 5.50 0.56
C SER A 104 17.62 6.14 -0.23
N VAL A 105 17.16 7.33 0.18
CA VAL A 105 16.03 8.03 -0.43
C VAL A 105 16.56 9.06 -1.45
N PRO A 106 16.19 8.97 -2.74
CA PRO A 106 16.56 9.98 -3.74
C PRO A 106 16.00 11.37 -3.41
N GLU A 107 16.76 12.43 -3.69
CA GLU A 107 16.29 13.81 -3.51
C GLU A 107 15.02 14.12 -4.32
N SER A 108 14.87 13.50 -5.50
CA SER A 108 13.68 13.61 -6.35
C SER A 108 12.37 13.15 -5.67
N LYS A 109 12.47 12.40 -4.56
CA LYS A 109 11.30 12.02 -3.76
C LYS A 109 10.71 13.20 -3.01
N ILE A 110 11.48 14.24 -2.68
CA ILE A 110 10.97 15.43 -1.98
C ILE A 110 9.80 16.04 -2.77
N ASP A 111 9.98 16.30 -4.06
CA ASP A 111 8.93 16.86 -4.93
C ASP A 111 7.73 15.90 -5.07
N SER A 112 8.01 14.61 -5.17
CA SER A 112 6.97 13.57 -5.29
C SER A 112 6.10 13.53 -4.04
N ILE A 113 6.70 13.55 -2.85
CA ILE A 113 6.00 13.58 -1.57
C ILE A 113 5.27 14.90 -1.37
N GLN A 114 5.86 16.03 -1.78
CA GLN A 114 5.19 17.32 -1.68
C GLN A 114 3.91 17.36 -2.53
N LYS A 115 3.93 16.79 -3.74
CA LYS A 115 2.73 16.65 -4.58
C LYS A 115 1.64 15.82 -3.90
N ILE A 116 2.01 14.71 -3.26
CA ILE A 116 1.08 13.87 -2.50
C ILE A 116 0.48 14.67 -1.34
N ILE A 117 1.30 15.34 -0.53
CA ILE A 117 0.85 16.16 0.59
C ILE A 117 -0.13 17.24 0.13
N ASN A 118 0.23 17.98 -0.94
CA ASN A 118 -0.62 19.03 -1.51
C ASN A 118 -1.97 18.47 -1.97
N LYS A 119 -2.00 17.28 -2.59
CA LYS A 119 -3.22 16.59 -2.99
C LYS A 119 -4.17 16.40 -1.80
N TYR A 120 -3.67 15.86 -0.69
CA TYR A 120 -4.52 15.61 0.49
C TYR A 120 -4.90 16.89 1.24
N LEU A 121 -4.05 17.93 1.24
CA LEU A 121 -4.44 19.25 1.75
C LEU A 121 -5.61 19.85 0.96
N VAL A 122 -5.59 19.71 -0.36
CA VAL A 122 -6.69 20.17 -1.21
C VAL A 122 -7.94 19.35 -0.97
N ILE A 123 -7.85 18.01 -0.82
CA ILE A 123 -9.00 17.17 -0.44
C ILE A 123 -9.63 17.66 0.86
N LEU A 124 -8.82 17.92 1.90
CA LEU A 124 -9.34 18.41 3.19
C LEU A 124 -10.01 19.79 3.04
N ARG A 125 -9.39 20.71 2.30
CA ARG A 125 -9.89 22.08 2.09
C ARG A 125 -11.18 22.11 1.27
N ASP A 126 -11.25 21.34 0.20
CA ASP A 126 -12.33 21.39 -0.80
C ASP A 126 -13.40 20.31 -0.57
N SER A 127 -13.27 19.53 0.52
CA SER A 127 -14.28 18.54 0.90
C SER A 127 -15.63 19.20 1.23
N PRO A 128 -16.76 18.51 0.96
CA PRO A 128 -18.07 18.95 1.42
C PRO A 128 -18.13 19.18 2.94
N ALA A 129 -19.06 20.01 3.41
CA ALA A 129 -19.26 20.17 4.85
C ALA A 129 -19.73 18.85 5.48
N ALA A 130 -19.02 18.40 6.52
CA ALA A 130 -19.42 17.24 7.30
C ALA A 130 -20.75 17.49 8.03
N ALA A 131 -21.54 16.45 8.22
CA ALA A 131 -22.82 16.50 8.92
C ALA A 131 -22.67 16.74 10.44
N SER A 132 -21.50 16.44 11.01
CA SER A 132 -21.22 16.67 12.43
C SER A 132 -19.73 16.87 12.71
N LYS A 133 -19.40 17.46 13.88
CA LYS A 133 -17.99 17.60 14.31
C LYS A 133 -17.28 16.26 14.49
N ARG A 134 -18.04 15.21 14.86
CA ARG A 134 -17.51 13.85 14.97
C ARG A 134 -17.11 13.29 13.62
N GLU A 135 -17.97 13.43 12.61
CA GLU A 135 -17.69 12.98 11.25
C GLU A 135 -16.52 13.76 10.64
N GLU A 136 -16.45 15.07 10.88
CA GLU A 136 -15.32 15.91 10.47
C GLU A 136 -13.98 15.38 11.02
N LEU A 137 -13.94 15.03 12.31
CA LEU A 137 -12.73 14.48 12.95
C LEU A 137 -12.38 13.08 12.41
N GLN A 138 -13.39 12.23 12.18
CA GLN A 138 -13.19 10.89 11.60
C GLN A 138 -12.65 11.00 10.17
N PHE A 139 -13.25 11.86 9.35
CA PHE A 139 -12.82 12.14 7.99
C PHE A 139 -11.39 12.67 7.94
N TYR A 140 -11.05 13.62 8.82
CA TYR A 140 -9.70 14.16 8.93
C TYR A 140 -8.66 13.06 9.24
N ASN A 141 -8.96 12.20 10.22
CA ASN A 141 -8.08 11.09 10.58
C ASN A 141 -7.92 10.10 9.43
N TRP A 142 -9.03 9.68 8.82
CA TRP A 142 -9.03 8.78 7.66
C TRP A 142 -8.19 9.37 6.52
N THR A 143 -8.39 10.64 6.17
CA THR A 143 -7.65 11.29 5.09
C THR A 143 -6.14 11.31 5.36
N ILE A 144 -5.71 11.54 6.61
CA ILE A 144 -4.29 11.49 6.98
C ILE A 144 -3.73 10.07 6.90
N GLU A 145 -4.51 9.07 7.30
CA GLU A 145 -4.10 7.67 7.21
C GLU A 145 -3.91 7.24 5.75
N ILE A 146 -4.82 7.62 4.85
CA ILE A 146 -4.67 7.38 3.40
C ILE A 146 -3.46 8.14 2.85
N ALA A 147 -3.27 9.40 3.23
CA ALA A 147 -2.10 10.20 2.84
C ALA A 147 -0.78 9.53 3.28
N ALA A 148 -0.74 8.99 4.49
CA ALA A 148 0.42 8.29 5.00
C ALA A 148 0.71 7.01 4.22
N CYS A 149 -0.32 6.25 3.83
CA CYS A 149 -0.15 5.06 2.99
C CYS A 149 0.44 5.41 1.61
N GLU A 150 -0.05 6.48 0.98
CA GLU A 150 0.47 6.90 -0.33
C GLU A 150 1.90 7.47 -0.26
N ILE A 151 2.22 8.25 0.77
CA ILE A 151 3.58 8.74 1.01
C ILE A 151 4.52 7.55 1.23
N GLU A 152 4.12 6.60 2.08
CA GLU A 152 4.92 5.43 2.38
C GLU A 152 5.17 4.59 1.13
N GLU A 153 4.12 4.28 0.34
CA GLU A 153 4.23 3.54 -0.91
C GLU A 153 5.12 4.26 -1.95
N ASN A 154 5.15 5.60 -1.90
CA ASN A 154 6.05 6.37 -2.74
C ASN A 154 7.50 6.27 -2.25
N LEU A 155 7.75 6.29 -0.95
CA LEU A 155 9.10 6.18 -0.36
C LEU A 155 9.67 4.76 -0.44
N ALA A 156 8.84 3.73 -0.23
CA ALA A 156 9.19 2.33 -0.28
C ALA A 156 8.20 1.57 -1.17
N SER A 157 8.71 0.85 -2.18
CA SER A 157 7.85 0.08 -3.09
C SER A 157 7.48 -1.28 -2.50
N PHE A 158 6.18 -1.57 -2.43
CA PHE A 158 5.63 -2.88 -2.01
C PHE A 158 5.35 -3.79 -3.22
N ARG A 159 6.28 -3.79 -4.21
CA ARG A 159 6.02 -4.39 -5.52
C ARG A 159 5.76 -5.90 -5.41
N LYS A 160 6.57 -6.62 -4.64
CA LYS A 160 6.46 -8.08 -4.52
C LYS A 160 5.17 -8.48 -3.81
N GLU A 161 4.81 -7.79 -2.73
CA GLU A 161 3.60 -8.07 -1.97
C GLU A 161 2.35 -7.76 -2.77
N LYS A 162 2.33 -6.64 -3.51
CA LYS A 162 1.25 -6.33 -4.45
C LYS A 162 1.12 -7.38 -5.55
N ALA A 163 2.24 -7.83 -6.11
CA ALA A 163 2.21 -8.86 -7.14
C ALA A 163 1.62 -10.16 -6.61
N LEU A 164 1.94 -10.53 -5.36
CA LEU A 164 1.37 -11.72 -4.72
C LEU A 164 -0.12 -11.56 -4.40
N ILE A 165 -0.55 -10.39 -3.91
CA ILE A 165 -1.97 -10.05 -3.72
C ILE A 165 -2.73 -10.16 -5.05
N GLU A 166 -2.22 -9.54 -6.12
CA GLU A 166 -2.84 -9.58 -7.44
C GLU A 166 -2.94 -11.01 -7.98
N TYR A 167 -1.87 -11.79 -7.82
CA TYR A 167 -1.83 -13.17 -8.28
C TYR A 167 -2.84 -14.06 -7.54
N MET A 168 -2.89 -13.97 -6.21
CA MET A 168 -3.90 -14.68 -5.43
C MET A 168 -5.31 -14.20 -5.79
N PHE A 169 -5.48 -12.90 -6.03
CA PHE A 169 -6.78 -12.32 -6.39
C PHE A 169 -7.32 -12.87 -7.71
N GLU A 170 -6.51 -12.88 -8.75
CA GLU A 170 -6.89 -13.41 -10.06
C GLU A 170 -7.33 -14.89 -9.97
N LEU A 171 -6.62 -15.71 -9.19
CA LEU A 171 -6.95 -17.13 -9.03
C LEU A 171 -8.14 -17.39 -8.10
N MET A 172 -8.29 -16.61 -7.03
CA MET A 172 -9.38 -16.79 -6.08
C MET A 172 -10.73 -16.33 -6.64
N LYS A 173 -10.72 -15.32 -7.53
CA LYS A 173 -11.92 -14.92 -8.28
C LYS A 173 -12.52 -16.06 -9.09
N GLU A 174 -11.68 -16.89 -9.71
CA GLU A 174 -12.14 -18.05 -10.49
C GLU A 174 -12.59 -19.22 -9.60
N ARG A 175 -12.01 -19.32 -8.39
CA ARG A 175 -12.22 -20.44 -7.47
C ARG A 175 -13.44 -20.27 -6.56
N ILE A 176 -13.70 -19.04 -6.10
CA ILE A 176 -14.81 -18.77 -5.19
C ILE A 176 -16.09 -18.75 -6.01
N VAL A 177 -17.01 -19.67 -5.71
CA VAL A 177 -18.33 -19.74 -6.32
C VAL A 177 -19.38 -19.47 -5.26
N LEU A 178 -20.12 -18.38 -5.39
CA LEU A 178 -21.22 -18.06 -4.48
C LEU A 178 -22.48 -18.85 -4.83
N SER A 179 -23.05 -19.55 -3.86
CA SER A 179 -24.40 -20.12 -4.00
C SER A 179 -25.46 -19.01 -4.08
N GLU A 180 -26.49 -19.18 -4.92
CA GLU A 180 -27.57 -18.18 -5.11
C GLU A 180 -28.22 -17.71 -3.80
N GLY A 181 -28.32 -18.58 -2.80
CA GLY A 181 -28.90 -18.25 -1.50
C GLY A 181 -28.07 -17.25 -0.67
N ILE A 182 -26.75 -17.22 -0.87
CA ILE A 182 -25.85 -16.26 -0.22
C ILE A 182 -25.94 -14.91 -0.93
N VAL A 183 -26.01 -14.91 -2.27
CA VAL A 183 -26.16 -13.69 -3.08
C VAL A 183 -27.46 -12.96 -2.72
N LYS A 184 -28.59 -13.69 -2.67
CA LYS A 184 -29.90 -13.11 -2.33
C LYS A 184 -30.01 -12.62 -0.88
N LYS A 185 -29.42 -13.32 0.09
CA LYS A 185 -29.44 -12.90 1.50
C LYS A 185 -28.42 -11.82 1.84
N GLY A 186 -27.31 -11.78 1.10
CA GLY A 186 -26.22 -10.81 1.29
C GLY A 186 -26.39 -9.52 0.49
N GLY A 187 -27.33 -9.47 -0.45
CA GLY A 187 -27.53 -8.30 -1.32
C GLY A 187 -26.35 -8.02 -2.26
N LEU A 188 -25.50 -9.02 -2.52
CA LEU A 188 -24.25 -8.85 -3.27
C LEU A 188 -24.52 -8.67 -4.76
N LYS A 189 -23.89 -7.65 -5.36
CA LYS A 189 -23.62 -7.61 -6.80
C LYS A 189 -22.27 -8.28 -7.07
N GLU A 190 -22.05 -8.73 -8.30
CA GLU A 190 -20.79 -9.34 -8.75
C GLU A 190 -19.57 -8.44 -8.46
N ARG A 191 -19.73 -7.12 -8.62
CA ARG A 191 -18.68 -6.15 -8.28
C ARG A 191 -18.35 -6.12 -6.78
N ASP A 192 -19.32 -6.40 -5.91
CA ASP A 192 -19.15 -6.38 -4.47
C ASP A 192 -18.40 -7.64 -4.01
N GLU A 193 -18.61 -8.78 -4.69
CA GLU A 193 -17.86 -10.02 -4.47
C GLU A 193 -16.36 -9.81 -4.70
N ASP A 194 -15.98 -9.28 -5.87
CA ASP A 194 -14.58 -9.01 -6.19
C ASP A 194 -13.90 -8.15 -5.13
N ILE A 195 -14.59 -7.12 -4.64
CA ILE A 195 -14.05 -6.22 -3.61
C ILE A 195 -13.84 -6.97 -2.29
N LEU A 196 -14.79 -7.81 -1.87
CA LEU A 196 -14.66 -8.59 -0.65
C LEU A 196 -13.57 -9.66 -0.74
N ILE A 197 -13.38 -10.29 -1.90
CA ILE A 197 -12.26 -11.20 -2.15
C ILE A 197 -10.94 -10.43 -2.04
N TYR A 198 -10.85 -9.25 -2.67
CA TYR A 198 -9.65 -8.42 -2.64
C TYR A 198 -9.28 -7.96 -1.22
N ILE A 199 -10.27 -7.61 -0.39
CA ILE A 199 -10.07 -7.29 1.03
C ILE A 199 -9.57 -8.54 1.79
N ALA A 200 -10.25 -9.67 1.62
CA ALA A 200 -9.93 -10.90 2.32
C ALA A 200 -8.51 -11.39 2.04
N ILE A 201 -8.03 -11.27 0.80
CA ILE A 201 -6.67 -11.67 0.41
C ILE A 201 -5.61 -10.80 1.08
N GLN A 202 -5.82 -9.48 1.11
CA GLN A 202 -4.91 -8.55 1.79
C GLN A 202 -4.81 -8.84 3.29
N GLN A 203 -5.93 -9.25 3.91
CA GLN A 203 -5.97 -9.66 5.30
C GLN A 203 -5.31 -11.04 5.53
N ALA A 204 -5.56 -12.01 4.63
CA ALA A 204 -5.03 -13.36 4.76
C ALA A 204 -3.51 -13.41 4.57
N LEU A 205 -3.00 -12.87 3.45
CA LEU A 205 -1.57 -12.95 3.13
C LEU A 205 -0.70 -12.17 4.11
N PHE A 206 -1.05 -10.91 4.39
CA PHE A 206 -0.14 -9.99 5.07
C PHE A 206 -0.75 -9.30 6.29
N LYS A 207 -1.95 -9.71 6.71
CA LYS A 207 -2.64 -9.16 7.88
C LYS A 207 -2.73 -7.63 7.83
N LEU A 208 -2.96 -7.10 6.63
CA LEU A 208 -3.04 -5.66 6.38
C LEU A 208 -4.12 -5.00 7.23
N ASP A 209 -3.83 -3.78 7.69
CA ASP A 209 -4.80 -2.99 8.42
C ASP A 209 -5.78 -2.26 7.49
N ASN A 210 -6.85 -1.74 8.09
CA ASN A 210 -7.91 -1.05 7.36
C ASN A 210 -7.40 0.17 6.60
N SER A 211 -6.34 0.85 7.05
CA SER A 211 -5.82 2.04 6.37
C SER A 211 -5.14 1.67 5.05
N ILE A 212 -4.29 0.62 5.02
CA ILE A 212 -3.71 0.11 3.76
C ILE A 212 -4.78 -0.48 2.87
N ILE A 213 -5.70 -1.28 3.42
CA ILE A 213 -6.77 -1.89 2.63
C ILE A 213 -7.63 -0.79 1.99
N SER A 214 -7.99 0.25 2.76
CA SER A 214 -8.73 1.41 2.24
C SER A 214 -7.99 2.07 1.10
N TYR A 215 -6.69 2.36 1.26
CA TYR A 215 -5.88 2.97 0.22
C TYR A 215 -5.80 2.10 -1.04
N ASN A 216 -5.64 0.78 -0.88
CA ASN A 216 -5.62 -0.16 -2.00
C ASN A 216 -6.99 -0.26 -2.69
N LEU A 217 -8.10 -0.19 -1.95
CA LEU A 217 -9.45 -0.14 -2.51
C LEU A 217 -9.69 1.14 -3.29
N ILE A 218 -9.23 2.30 -2.79
CA ILE A 218 -9.33 3.56 -3.52
C ILE A 218 -8.63 3.43 -4.87
N LYS A 219 -7.40 2.92 -4.91
CA LYS A 219 -6.67 2.71 -6.16
C LYS A 219 -7.35 1.68 -7.07
N TYR A 220 -7.88 0.60 -6.52
CA TYR A 220 -8.59 -0.43 -7.28
C TYR A 220 -9.84 0.13 -7.97
N GLN A 221 -10.62 0.93 -7.26
CA GLN A 221 -11.84 1.56 -7.77
C GLN A 221 -11.55 2.80 -8.64
N ASN A 222 -10.41 3.46 -8.41
CA ASN A 222 -10.01 4.71 -9.03
C ASN A 222 -8.54 4.61 -9.50
N PRO A 223 -8.27 3.98 -10.66
CA PRO A 223 -6.89 3.68 -11.10
C PRO A 223 -5.97 4.90 -11.24
N GLN A 224 -6.53 6.10 -11.43
CA GLN A 224 -5.78 7.35 -11.54
C GLN A 224 -5.62 8.08 -10.19
N TRP A 225 -5.96 7.48 -9.05
CA TRP A 225 -5.90 8.14 -7.74
C TRP A 225 -4.54 8.78 -7.40
N THR A 226 -3.45 8.11 -7.77
CA THR A 226 -2.08 8.58 -7.51
C THR A 226 -1.64 9.70 -8.44
N SER A 227 -2.29 9.85 -9.60
CA SER A 227 -1.96 10.87 -10.60
C SER A 227 -3.21 11.28 -11.41
N PRO A 228 -4.19 11.92 -10.76
CA PRO A 228 -5.45 12.29 -11.41
C PRO A 228 -5.26 13.50 -12.32
N SER A 229 -6.07 13.61 -13.38
CA SER A 229 -6.23 14.88 -14.09
C SER A 229 -6.89 15.93 -13.18
N PRO A 230 -6.74 17.23 -13.47
CA PRO A 230 -7.38 18.28 -12.67
C PRO A 230 -8.91 18.11 -12.58
N GLU A 231 -9.58 17.70 -13.65
CA GLU A 231 -11.03 17.47 -13.64
C GLU A 231 -11.40 16.29 -12.74
N LEU A 232 -10.67 15.18 -12.89
CA LEU A 232 -10.92 13.96 -12.11
C LEU A 232 -10.62 14.17 -10.62
N PHE A 233 -9.58 14.94 -10.31
CA PHE A 233 -9.27 15.30 -8.93
C PHE A 233 -10.37 16.16 -8.29
N SER A 234 -10.94 17.11 -9.05
CA SER A 234 -12.09 17.89 -8.58
C SER A 234 -13.30 16.99 -8.29
N ASP A 235 -13.54 15.98 -9.12
CA ASP A 235 -14.60 14.99 -8.89
C ASP A 235 -14.35 14.15 -7.63
N TYR A 236 -13.12 13.67 -7.42
CA TYR A 236 -12.74 12.97 -6.19
C TYR A 236 -12.97 13.82 -4.94
N ALA A 237 -12.55 15.08 -4.95
CA ALA A 237 -12.73 15.98 -3.80
C ALA A 237 -14.21 16.20 -3.47
N LYS A 238 -15.06 16.41 -4.49
CA LYS A 238 -16.51 16.59 -4.32
C LYS A 238 -17.21 15.33 -3.80
N ASN A 239 -16.76 14.16 -4.23
CA ASN A 239 -17.35 12.87 -3.88
C ASN A 239 -16.64 12.17 -2.71
N ILE A 240 -15.72 12.83 -2.01
CA ILE A 240 -14.81 12.17 -1.06
C ILE A 240 -15.54 11.45 0.08
N PHE A 241 -16.61 12.02 0.63
CA PHE A 241 -17.42 11.36 1.67
C PHE A 241 -18.12 10.10 1.15
N LYS A 242 -18.50 10.08 -0.12
CA LYS A 242 -19.09 8.89 -0.76
C LYS A 242 -18.03 7.81 -0.99
N ILE A 243 -16.82 8.19 -1.39
CA ILE A 243 -15.69 7.27 -1.51
C ILE A 243 -15.37 6.66 -0.14
N TRP A 244 -15.23 7.51 0.88
CA TRP A 244 -14.94 7.08 2.24
C TRP A 244 -16.04 6.17 2.79
N GLY A 245 -17.31 6.59 2.75
CA GLY A 245 -18.43 5.78 3.22
C GLY A 245 -18.53 4.43 2.50
N GLY A 246 -18.36 4.40 1.18
CA GLY A 246 -18.37 3.17 0.41
C GLY A 246 -17.27 2.18 0.83
N ILE A 247 -16.09 2.67 1.18
CA ILE A 247 -14.99 1.83 1.68
C ILE A 247 -15.32 1.27 3.08
N GLU A 248 -15.84 2.10 3.98
CA GLU A 248 -16.28 1.66 5.31
C GLU A 248 -17.38 0.60 5.24
N ASP A 249 -18.31 0.73 4.28
CA ASP A 249 -19.36 -0.27 4.03
C ASP A 249 -18.77 -1.63 3.62
N TYR A 250 -17.73 -1.65 2.78
CA TYR A 250 -17.05 -2.89 2.41
C TYR A 250 -16.22 -3.48 3.55
N LEU A 251 -15.51 -2.65 4.31
CA LEU A 251 -14.70 -3.10 5.46
C LEU A 251 -15.56 -3.68 6.58
N SER A 252 -16.77 -3.15 6.77
CA SER A 252 -17.74 -3.62 7.76
C SER A 252 -18.73 -4.66 7.23
N HIS A 253 -18.55 -5.12 5.98
CA HIS A 253 -19.53 -5.97 5.32
C HIS A 253 -19.74 -7.32 6.04
N PRO A 254 -20.98 -7.77 6.28
CA PRO A 254 -21.26 -8.99 7.06
C PRO A 254 -20.65 -10.27 6.50
N LEU A 255 -20.44 -10.33 5.18
CA LEU A 255 -19.81 -11.48 4.51
C LEU A 255 -18.28 -11.44 4.52
N GLY A 256 -17.65 -10.32 4.89
CA GLY A 256 -16.20 -10.17 4.87
C GLY A 256 -15.47 -11.28 5.63
N LYS A 257 -15.97 -11.65 6.81
CA LYS A 257 -15.40 -12.77 7.60
C LYS A 257 -15.43 -14.11 6.88
N LYS A 258 -16.47 -14.38 6.07
CA LYS A 258 -16.56 -15.63 5.31
C LYS A 258 -15.54 -15.68 4.19
N PHE A 259 -15.38 -14.58 3.44
CA PHE A 259 -14.35 -14.47 2.42
C PHE A 259 -12.95 -14.61 3.02
N TYR A 260 -12.70 -13.95 4.16
CA TYR A 260 -11.44 -14.10 4.90
C TYR A 260 -11.13 -15.55 5.23
N THR A 261 -12.06 -16.28 5.86
CA THR A 261 -11.86 -17.71 6.21
C THR A 261 -11.63 -18.60 4.99
N ILE A 262 -12.12 -18.22 3.80
CA ILE A 262 -11.84 -18.96 2.57
C ILE A 262 -10.41 -18.67 2.10
N CYS A 263 -10.03 -17.39 2.00
CA CYS A 263 -8.70 -16.99 1.54
C CYS A 263 -7.59 -17.46 2.51
N GLU A 264 -7.81 -17.40 3.81
CA GLU A 264 -6.89 -17.87 4.86
C GLU A 264 -6.53 -19.36 4.69
N LYS A 265 -7.40 -20.20 4.12
CA LYS A 265 -7.08 -21.62 3.87
C LYS A 265 -6.02 -21.83 2.79
N TYR A 266 -5.80 -20.83 1.94
CA TYR A 266 -4.90 -20.93 0.80
C TYR A 266 -3.63 -20.09 0.97
N ASP A 267 -3.60 -19.15 1.92
CA ASP A 267 -2.55 -18.15 2.06
C ASP A 267 -1.13 -18.75 2.10
N THR A 268 -0.97 -19.87 2.80
CA THR A 268 0.31 -20.50 3.08
C THR A 268 1.01 -20.92 1.80
N SER A 269 0.28 -21.48 0.83
CA SER A 269 0.85 -21.86 -0.47
C SER A 269 1.32 -20.65 -1.28
N TYR A 270 0.61 -19.52 -1.18
CA TYR A 270 1.01 -18.29 -1.84
C TYR A 270 2.20 -17.63 -1.14
N LEU A 271 2.25 -17.63 0.19
CA LEU A 271 3.38 -17.11 0.96
C LEU A 271 4.66 -17.89 0.66
N LEU A 272 4.60 -19.23 0.65
CA LEU A 272 5.73 -20.07 0.26
C LEU A 272 6.21 -19.77 -1.17
N LEU A 273 5.29 -19.60 -2.12
CA LEU A 273 5.66 -19.17 -3.46
C LEU A 273 6.35 -17.79 -3.44
N GLY A 274 5.84 -16.85 -2.65
CA GLY A 274 6.45 -15.54 -2.46
C GLY A 274 7.86 -15.61 -1.88
N ASP A 275 8.11 -16.54 -0.95
CA ASP A 275 9.42 -16.77 -0.34
C ASP A 275 10.41 -17.34 -1.37
N ILE A 276 10.00 -18.39 -2.11
CA ILE A 276 10.79 -18.98 -3.20
C ILE A 276 11.18 -17.92 -4.24
N LEU A 277 10.24 -17.05 -4.63
CA LEU A 277 10.49 -15.98 -5.59
C LEU A 277 11.36 -14.85 -5.02
N THR A 278 11.37 -14.68 -3.70
CA THR A 278 12.21 -13.69 -3.00
C THR A 278 13.67 -14.16 -2.93
N GLU A 279 13.89 -15.45 -2.65
CA GLU A 279 15.24 -16.03 -2.49
C GLU A 279 15.91 -16.42 -3.81
N GLY A 280 15.11 -16.75 -4.84
CA GLY A 280 15.63 -17.22 -6.11
C GLY A 280 16.36 -16.15 -6.94
N ASP A 281 17.36 -16.59 -7.72
CA ASP A 281 17.96 -15.76 -8.77
C ASP A 281 16.88 -15.41 -9.83
N PRO A 282 16.66 -14.13 -10.15
CA PRO A 282 15.76 -13.67 -11.22
C PRO A 282 15.84 -14.45 -12.53
N ALA A 283 17.02 -14.93 -12.92
CA ALA A 283 17.26 -15.69 -14.15
C ALA A 283 16.87 -17.17 -14.04
N GLU A 284 16.92 -17.76 -12.84
CA GLU A 284 16.63 -19.18 -12.59
C GLU A 284 15.20 -19.44 -12.12
N ILE A 285 14.52 -18.43 -11.57
CA ILE A 285 13.16 -18.53 -11.02
C ILE A 285 12.18 -19.19 -12.02
N SER A 286 12.21 -18.78 -13.29
CA SER A 286 11.30 -19.32 -14.30
C SER A 286 11.53 -20.82 -14.55
N ALA A 287 12.79 -21.26 -14.49
CA ALA A 287 13.17 -22.66 -14.66
C ALA A 287 12.80 -23.50 -13.44
N LYS A 288 13.06 -23.00 -12.23
CA LYS A 288 12.74 -23.67 -10.94
C LYS A 288 11.23 -23.84 -10.76
N VAL A 289 10.43 -22.82 -11.05
CA VAL A 289 8.96 -22.86 -10.90
C VAL A 289 8.30 -23.79 -11.94
N SER A 290 8.96 -24.06 -13.06
CA SER A 290 8.46 -24.97 -14.09
C SER A 290 8.74 -26.46 -13.80
N GLN A 291 9.49 -26.77 -12.74
CA GLN A 291 9.93 -28.12 -12.36
C GLN A 291 9.55 -28.41 -10.90
N PRO A 292 8.41 -29.09 -10.65
CA PRO A 292 7.94 -29.38 -9.29
C PRO A 292 8.97 -30.13 -8.43
N GLU A 293 9.77 -31.00 -9.04
CA GLU A 293 10.83 -31.79 -8.40
C GLU A 293 11.91 -30.92 -7.73
N VAL A 294 12.22 -29.75 -8.30
CA VAL A 294 13.22 -28.81 -7.77
C VAL A 294 12.69 -28.02 -6.57
N LEU A 295 11.37 -27.91 -6.44
CA LEU A 295 10.72 -27.20 -5.33
C LEU A 295 10.59 -28.07 -4.08
N GLU A 296 10.64 -29.39 -4.21
CA GLU A 296 10.56 -30.33 -3.08
C GLU A 296 11.91 -30.49 -2.34
N GLU A 297 13.02 -30.05 -2.94
CA GLU A 297 14.39 -30.14 -2.38
C GLU A 297 14.86 -28.86 -1.66
N LEU A 298 14.05 -27.78 -1.67
CA LEU A 298 14.30 -26.50 -0.99
C LEU A 298 13.70 -26.50 0.42
#